data_AF-A0A7X8GXL9-F1
#
_entry.id   AF-A0A7X8GXL9-F1
#
_cell.length_a   1.000
_cell.length_b   1.000
_cell.length_c   1.000
_cell.angle_alpha   90.00
_cell.angle_beta   90.00
_cell.angle_gamma   90.00
#
_symmetry.space_group_name_H-M   'P 1'
#
loop_
_entity.id
_entity.type
_entity.pdbx_description
1 polymer ?
#
loop_
_entity_poly.entity_id
_entity_poly.type
_entity_poly.pdbx_seq_one_letter_code
_entity_poly.pdbx_strand_id
1 'polypeptide(L)'
;MKYTPFKFETLKNKPFPVSIVLILLVIIVNIFNIGFNGLLFNTLSLNLTQIILNAEYWRLLSYPFVFNTWESGILFSIVFSISLPNLERFLGRSLYVILLLFSILFALSLTIIFISNPIIFGGLEGISFFILTLSWLLKFRNKLFPNKPIYFFTEVLSLFVWLCFKSFVLLNSGIMVVLPSIVISILGIGSAFLVYLQINHIMKKNIRKSKEIQAKKNKIQADSILEEISMAMYANEKFRSLLSNELSPKGTQNTINLNDDFHNEEILNTILDKINTYGKDSLTKEEVLFLEEYSRSL
;
A
#
# COMPACT_ATOMS: atom_id res chain seq x y z
N MET A 1 -7.56 8.85 -1.49
CA MET A 1 -6.41 8.36 -0.70
C MET A 1 -5.25 8.03 -1.62
N LYS A 2 -4.15 8.80 -1.59
CA LYS A 2 -2.89 8.44 -2.25
C LYS A 2 -2.22 7.34 -1.43
N TYR A 3 -2.17 6.14 -1.96
CA TYR A 3 -1.38 5.04 -1.41
C TYR A 3 0.09 5.43 -1.50
N THR A 4 0.76 5.64 -0.36
CA THR A 4 2.22 5.69 -0.31
C THR A 4 2.71 4.24 -0.37
N PRO A 5 3.39 3.83 -1.46
CA PRO A 5 3.90 2.49 -1.55
C PRO A 5 4.94 2.26 -0.45
N PHE A 6 5.02 1.00 -0.02
CA PHE A 6 6.08 0.48 0.82
C PHE A 6 7.43 0.95 0.26
N LYS A 7 8.11 1.87 0.96
CA LYS A 7 9.48 2.25 0.63
C LYS A 7 10.38 1.09 1.05
N PHE A 8 10.60 0.14 0.16
CA PHE A 8 11.94 -0.43 0.06
C PHE A 8 12.83 0.75 -0.30
N GLU A 9 13.86 1.03 0.50
CA GLU A 9 14.84 2.05 0.18
C GLU A 9 15.30 1.85 -1.26
N THR A 10 14.82 2.71 -2.14
CA THR A 10 15.23 2.76 -3.52
C THR A 10 16.65 3.28 -3.49
N LEU A 11 17.61 2.36 -3.58
CA LEU A 11 18.98 2.69 -3.92
C LEU A 11 18.93 3.49 -5.23
N LYS A 12 19.08 4.80 -5.05
CA LYS A 12 19.01 5.88 -6.02
C LYS A 12 20.30 5.90 -6.81
N ASN A 13 20.54 4.85 -7.56
CA ASN A 13 21.42 4.82 -8.73
C ASN A 13 20.60 4.09 -9.77
N LYS A 14 20.54 4.55 -11.03
CA LYS A 14 19.89 3.80 -12.11
C LYS A 14 20.94 2.87 -12.72
N PRO A 15 21.19 1.65 -12.20
CA PRO A 15 21.83 0.64 -13.01
C PRO A 15 20.89 0.28 -14.16
N PHE A 16 21.46 -0.22 -15.25
CA PHE A 16 20.70 -0.90 -16.30
C PHE A 16 19.65 -1.82 -15.66
N PRO A 17 18.38 -1.80 -16.11
CA PRO A 17 17.36 -2.70 -15.57
C PRO A 17 17.81 -4.14 -15.85
N VAL A 18 17.90 -4.94 -14.79
CA VAL A 18 18.44 -6.31 -14.85
C VAL A 18 17.60 -7.18 -15.80
N SER A 19 16.34 -6.80 -16.00
CA SER A 19 15.39 -7.40 -16.93
C SER A 19 15.88 -7.33 -18.38
N ILE A 20 16.43 -6.19 -18.82
CA ILE A 20 16.97 -6.04 -20.18
C ILE A 20 18.21 -6.91 -20.37
N VAL A 21 19.09 -6.96 -19.37
CA VAL A 21 20.31 -7.79 -19.41
C VAL A 21 19.94 -9.27 -19.52
N LEU A 22 18.95 -9.73 -18.75
CA LEU A 22 18.48 -11.11 -18.79
C LEU A 22 17.84 -11.46 -20.14
N ILE A 23 17.02 -10.57 -20.71
CA ILE A 23 16.41 -10.76 -22.03
C ILE A 23 17.50 -10.87 -23.10
N LEU A 24 18.48 -9.95 -23.11
CA LEU A 24 19.58 -9.97 -24.07
C LEU A 24 20.39 -11.26 -23.97
N LEU A 25 20.72 -11.70 -22.75
CA LEU A 25 21.44 -12.94 -22.52
C LEU A 25 20.69 -14.13 -23.11
N VAL A 26 19.40 -14.27 -22.83
CA VAL A 26 18.58 -15.38 -23.34
C VAL A 26 18.49 -15.32 -24.87
N ILE A 27 18.29 -14.13 -25.46
CA ILE A 27 18.24 -13.98 -26.91
C ILE A 27 19.57 -14.39 -27.55
N ILE A 28 20.71 -13.94 -27.02
CA ILE A 28 22.04 -14.27 -27.53
C ILE A 28 22.28 -15.78 -27.49
N VAL A 29 21.98 -16.44 -26.36
CA VAL A 29 22.12 -17.90 -26.21
C VAL A 29 21.29 -18.64 -27.25
N ASN A 30 20.06 -18.18 -27.53
CA ASN A 30 19.19 -18.83 -28.51
C ASN A 30 19.59 -18.55 -29.96
N ILE A 31 20.16 -17.39 -30.27
CA ILE A 31 20.77 -17.12 -31.58
C ILE A 31 21.92 -18.10 -31.83
N PHE A 32 22.81 -18.29 -30.84
CA PHE A 32 23.86 -19.30 -30.94
C PHE A 32 23.29 -20.72 -31.05
N ASN A 33 22.21 -21.04 -30.32
CA ASN A 33 21.59 -22.36 -30.40
C ASN A 33 21.08 -22.67 -31.82
N ILE A 34 20.50 -21.67 -32.50
CA ILE A 34 20.09 -21.78 -33.91
C ILE A 34 21.32 -21.97 -34.80
N GLY A 35 22.38 -21.17 -34.61
CA GLY A 35 23.62 -21.27 -35.40
C GLY A 35 24.37 -22.60 -35.25
N PHE A 36 24.25 -23.26 -34.09
CA PHE A 36 24.84 -24.57 -33.80
C PHE A 36 23.85 -25.74 -33.95
N ASN A 37 22.77 -25.58 -34.72
CA ASN A 37 21.79 -26.63 -35.00
C ASN A 37 21.26 -27.35 -33.74
N GLY A 38 21.02 -26.63 -32.65
CA GLY A 38 20.42 -27.20 -31.43
C GLY A 38 21.40 -27.84 -30.44
N LEU A 39 22.73 -27.73 -30.67
CA LEU A 39 23.73 -28.32 -29.76
C LEU A 39 23.64 -27.75 -28.33
N LEU A 40 23.37 -26.45 -28.20
CA LEU A 40 23.17 -25.81 -26.90
C LEU A 40 21.89 -26.32 -26.20
N PHE A 41 20.83 -26.59 -26.95
CA PHE A 41 19.63 -27.21 -26.39
C PHE A 41 19.94 -28.60 -25.83
N ASN A 42 20.66 -29.45 -26.56
CA ASN A 42 21.00 -30.79 -26.08
C ASN A 42 21.89 -30.77 -24.82
N THR A 43 22.76 -29.77 -24.67
CA THR A 43 23.69 -29.66 -23.53
C THR A 43 23.11 -28.93 -22.32
N LEU A 44 22.21 -27.96 -22.52
CA LEU A 44 21.68 -27.14 -21.44
C LEU A 44 20.25 -27.51 -21.02
N SER A 45 19.50 -28.22 -21.87
CA SER A 45 18.13 -28.66 -21.55
C SER A 45 18.07 -29.54 -20.33
N LEU A 46 16.90 -29.51 -19.69
CA LEU A 46 16.53 -30.42 -18.63
C LEU A 46 16.32 -31.81 -19.27
N ASN A 47 17.32 -32.67 -19.13
CA ASN A 47 17.25 -34.07 -19.54
C ASN A 47 17.40 -34.96 -18.32
N LEU A 48 16.31 -35.64 -17.97
CA LEU A 48 16.24 -36.43 -16.75
C LEU A 48 17.29 -37.55 -16.69
N THR A 49 17.49 -38.24 -17.81
CA THR A 49 18.44 -39.36 -17.92
C THR A 49 19.86 -38.88 -17.61
N GLN A 50 20.24 -37.72 -18.11
CA GLN A 50 21.57 -37.13 -17.86
C GLN A 50 21.72 -36.60 -16.43
N ILE A 51 20.66 -36.05 -15.84
CA ILE A 51 20.69 -35.58 -14.45
C ILE A 51 20.89 -36.75 -13.48
N ILE A 52 20.16 -37.86 -13.70
CA ILE A 52 20.19 -39.00 -12.78
C ILE A 52 21.43 -39.88 -13.02
N LEU A 53 21.74 -40.22 -14.27
CA LEU A 53 22.82 -41.18 -14.58
C LEU A 53 24.21 -40.54 -14.63
N ASN A 54 24.31 -39.30 -15.11
CA ASN A 54 25.61 -38.63 -15.32
C ASN A 54 25.89 -37.52 -14.29
N ALA A 55 25.02 -37.34 -13.28
CA ALA A 55 25.11 -36.30 -12.25
C ALA A 55 25.22 -34.86 -12.82
N GLU A 56 24.57 -34.59 -13.95
CA GLU A 56 24.60 -33.29 -14.64
C GLU A 56 23.64 -32.26 -14.00
N TYR A 57 23.79 -32.00 -12.70
CA TYR A 57 22.88 -31.14 -11.93
C TYR A 57 22.82 -29.68 -12.40
N TRP A 58 23.84 -29.21 -13.13
CA TRP A 58 23.82 -27.86 -13.72
C TRP A 58 22.63 -27.64 -14.68
N ARG A 59 22.07 -28.73 -15.23
CA ARG A 59 20.87 -28.69 -16.08
C ARG A 59 19.64 -28.13 -15.37
N LEU A 60 19.57 -28.25 -14.05
CA LEU A 60 18.51 -27.65 -13.23
C LEU A 60 18.54 -26.10 -13.27
N LEU A 61 19.72 -25.53 -13.54
CA LEU A 61 19.92 -24.08 -13.66
C LEU A 61 19.99 -23.61 -15.11
N SER A 62 20.50 -24.43 -16.03
CA SER A 62 20.76 -24.01 -17.40
C SER A 62 19.56 -24.13 -18.35
N TYR A 63 18.63 -25.05 -18.08
CA TYR A 63 17.47 -25.29 -18.95
C TYR A 63 16.61 -24.05 -19.31
N PRO A 64 16.50 -23.00 -18.46
CA PRO A 64 15.64 -21.86 -18.81
C PRO A 64 16.25 -21.01 -19.94
N PHE A 65 17.56 -21.06 -20.14
CA PHE A 65 18.24 -20.20 -21.12
C PHE A 65 18.10 -20.67 -22.56
N VAL A 66 17.60 -21.88 -22.81
CA VAL A 66 17.46 -22.43 -24.17
C VAL A 66 16.04 -22.85 -24.45
N PHE A 67 15.48 -22.39 -25.56
CA PHE A 67 14.14 -22.75 -26.03
C PHE A 67 14.21 -23.96 -26.95
N ASN A 68 13.26 -24.88 -26.76
CA ASN A 68 13.03 -25.96 -27.73
C ASN A 68 12.26 -25.45 -28.96
N THR A 69 11.39 -24.46 -28.75
CA THR A 69 10.41 -24.05 -29.74
C THR A 69 10.24 -22.53 -29.80
N TRP A 70 9.95 -21.99 -30.98
CA TRP A 70 9.93 -20.55 -31.23
C TRP A 70 8.74 -19.85 -30.55
N GLU A 71 7.60 -20.51 -30.37
CA GLU A 71 6.44 -19.96 -29.67
C GLU A 71 6.74 -19.70 -28.19
N SER A 72 7.57 -20.56 -27.56
CA SER A 72 8.03 -20.35 -26.19
C SER A 72 8.92 -19.11 -26.08
N GLY A 73 9.75 -18.87 -27.11
CA GLY A 73 10.58 -17.67 -27.23
C GLY A 73 9.75 -16.39 -27.43
N ILE A 74 8.66 -16.44 -28.21
CA ILE A 74 7.73 -15.30 -28.38
C ILE A 74 7.01 -14.99 -27.07
N LEU A 75 6.47 -16.01 -26.40
CA LEU A 75 5.82 -15.86 -25.10
C LEU A 75 6.78 -15.22 -24.09
N PHE A 76 7.98 -15.77 -23.97
CA PHE A 76 9.04 -15.23 -23.12
C PHE A 76 9.32 -13.76 -23.46
N SER A 77 9.60 -13.44 -24.73
CA SER A 77 10.03 -12.10 -25.14
C SER A 77 8.98 -11.05 -24.82
N ILE A 78 7.71 -11.34 -25.09
CA ILE A 78 6.60 -10.41 -24.82
C ILE A 78 6.39 -10.24 -23.31
N VAL A 79 6.33 -11.35 -22.56
CA VAL A 79 6.10 -11.31 -21.11
C VAL A 79 7.24 -10.61 -20.37
N PHE A 80 8.49 -10.93 -20.73
CA PHE A 80 9.66 -10.33 -20.10
C PHE A 80 9.88 -8.87 -20.52
N SER A 81 9.47 -8.46 -21.72
CA SER A 81 9.59 -7.06 -22.13
C SER A 81 8.53 -6.16 -21.50
N ILE A 82 7.30 -6.68 -21.29
CA ILE A 82 6.15 -5.88 -20.85
C ILE A 82 5.87 -6.05 -19.36
N SER A 83 5.76 -7.29 -18.88
CA SER A 83 5.33 -7.58 -17.51
C SER A 83 6.47 -7.57 -16.50
N LEU A 84 7.66 -8.07 -16.87
CA LEU A 84 8.79 -8.13 -15.93
C LEU A 84 9.25 -6.74 -15.44
N PRO A 85 9.39 -5.68 -16.27
CA PRO A 85 9.84 -4.38 -15.79
C PRO A 85 8.85 -3.73 -14.82
N ASN A 86 7.55 -4.02 -14.99
CA ASN A 86 6.52 -3.58 -14.06
C ASN A 86 6.68 -4.29 -12.70
N LEU A 87 6.88 -5.60 -12.70
CA LEU A 87 7.14 -6.37 -11.49
C LEU A 87 8.46 -5.98 -10.81
N GLU A 88 9.51 -5.68 -11.58
CA GLU A 88 10.80 -5.21 -11.07
C GLU A 88 10.66 -3.88 -10.32
N ARG A 89 9.83 -2.95 -10.82
CA ARG A 89 9.54 -1.69 -10.11
C ARG A 89 8.80 -1.91 -8.79
N PHE A 90 8.04 -2.99 -8.65
CA PHE A 90 7.24 -3.28 -7.46
C PHE A 90 8.01 -4.11 -6.42
N LEU A 91 8.71 -5.16 -6.84
CA LEU A 91 9.43 -6.10 -5.97
C LEU A 91 10.94 -5.78 -5.85
N GLY A 92 11.47 -4.90 -6.69
CA GLY A 92 12.89 -4.58 -6.75
C GLY A 92 13.75 -5.79 -7.16
N ARG A 93 15.01 -5.80 -6.69
CA ARG A 93 15.98 -6.88 -7.00
C ARG A 93 15.58 -8.25 -6.45
N SER A 94 14.72 -8.31 -5.44
CA SER A 94 14.24 -9.57 -4.86
C SER A 94 13.51 -10.44 -5.89
N LEU A 95 12.93 -9.82 -6.93
CA LEU A 95 12.27 -10.51 -8.03
C LEU A 95 13.17 -11.57 -8.67
N TYR A 96 14.42 -11.24 -8.97
CA TYR A 96 15.32 -12.18 -9.66
C TYR A 96 15.69 -13.38 -8.80
N VAL A 97 15.80 -13.19 -7.48
CA VAL A 97 16.01 -14.29 -6.52
C VAL A 97 14.78 -15.19 -6.49
N ILE A 98 13.58 -14.59 -6.48
CA ILE A 98 12.31 -15.33 -6.54
C ILE A 98 12.19 -16.11 -7.85
N LEU A 99 12.51 -15.51 -9.00
CA LEU A 99 12.47 -16.16 -10.30
C LEU A 99 13.47 -17.33 -10.38
N LEU A 100 14.69 -17.15 -9.90
CA LEU A 100 15.70 -18.21 -9.84
C LEU A 100 15.25 -19.37 -8.95
N LEU A 101 14.70 -19.06 -7.78
CA LEU A 101 14.19 -20.08 -6.85
C LEU A 101 13.03 -20.87 -7.47
N PHE A 102 12.06 -20.20 -8.10
CA PHE A 102 10.99 -20.89 -8.82
C PHE A 102 11.48 -21.69 -10.01
N SER A 103 12.50 -21.22 -10.74
CA SER A 103 13.12 -21.98 -11.81
C SER A 103 13.63 -23.33 -11.32
N ILE A 104 14.38 -23.33 -10.21
CA ILE A 104 14.92 -24.57 -9.62
C ILE A 104 13.77 -25.47 -9.13
N LEU A 105 12.76 -24.89 -8.45
CA LEU A 105 11.62 -25.65 -7.96
C LEU A 105 10.80 -26.29 -9.09
N PHE A 106 10.63 -25.58 -10.22
CA PHE A 106 9.94 -26.13 -11.39
C PHE A 106 10.76 -27.23 -12.04
N ALA A 107 12.08 -27.07 -12.16
CA ALA A 107 12.95 -28.13 -12.66
C ALA A 107 12.83 -29.39 -11.80
N LEU A 108 12.97 -29.25 -10.49
CA LEU A 108 12.83 -30.37 -9.55
C LEU A 108 11.44 -31.02 -9.64
N SER A 109 10.38 -30.21 -9.71
CA SER A 109 9.00 -30.71 -9.85
C SER A 109 8.83 -31.52 -11.13
N LEU A 110 9.33 -31.02 -12.26
CA LEU A 110 9.31 -31.75 -13.53
C LEU A 110 10.10 -33.05 -13.45
N THR A 111 11.28 -33.04 -12.83
CA THR A 111 12.10 -34.26 -12.70
C THR A 111 11.41 -35.34 -11.87
N ILE A 112 10.66 -34.95 -10.83
CA ILE A 112 9.91 -35.89 -9.98
C ILE A 112 8.67 -36.42 -10.73
N ILE A 113 7.88 -35.53 -11.36
CA ILE A 113 6.64 -35.91 -12.06
C ILE A 113 6.92 -36.86 -13.22
N PHE A 114 8.01 -36.62 -13.96
CA PHE A 114 8.36 -37.39 -15.14
C PHE A 114 9.47 -38.41 -14.89
N ILE A 115 9.67 -38.87 -13.65
CA ILE A 115 10.78 -39.78 -13.32
C ILE A 115 10.82 -41.04 -14.20
N SER A 116 9.65 -41.53 -14.62
CA SER A 116 9.47 -42.73 -15.45
C SER A 116 9.53 -42.46 -16.95
N ASN A 117 9.52 -41.20 -17.39
CA ASN A 117 9.48 -40.82 -18.79
C ASN A 117 10.68 -39.90 -19.11
N PRO A 118 11.60 -40.29 -20.01
CA PRO A 118 12.74 -39.47 -20.37
C PRO A 118 12.27 -38.27 -21.22
N ILE A 119 11.90 -37.20 -20.53
CA ILE A 119 11.45 -35.96 -21.16
C ILE A 119 12.61 -34.98 -21.21
N ILE A 120 12.75 -34.35 -22.37
CA ILE A 120 13.69 -33.24 -22.59
C ILE A 120 12.87 -31.96 -22.59
N PHE A 121 13.20 -31.05 -21.68
CA PHE A 121 12.51 -29.78 -21.53
C PHE A 121 13.51 -28.62 -21.55
N GLY A 122 13.16 -27.53 -22.23
CA GLY A 122 13.95 -26.31 -22.21
C GLY A 122 13.05 -25.09 -22.39
N GLY A 123 13.41 -24.02 -21.68
CA GLY A 123 12.79 -22.72 -21.81
C GLY A 123 12.16 -22.21 -20.51
N LEU A 124 11.65 -20.98 -20.63
CA LEU A 124 11.11 -20.18 -19.54
C LEU A 124 9.58 -20.16 -19.50
N GLU A 125 8.89 -21.17 -20.05
CA GLU A 125 7.43 -21.19 -20.13
C GLU A 125 6.79 -21.01 -18.75
N GLY A 126 7.13 -21.86 -17.77
CA GLY A 126 6.56 -21.77 -16.42
C GLY A 126 6.84 -20.45 -15.72
N ILE A 127 8.04 -19.88 -15.92
CA ILE A 127 8.37 -18.55 -15.37
C ILE A 127 7.60 -17.44 -16.10
N SER A 128 7.40 -17.57 -17.40
CA SER A 128 6.61 -16.62 -18.19
C SER A 128 5.15 -16.62 -17.73
N PHE A 129 4.56 -17.80 -17.52
CA PHE A 129 3.23 -17.92 -16.94
C PHE A 129 3.17 -17.34 -15.52
N PHE A 130 4.18 -17.61 -14.69
CA PHE A 130 4.28 -17.02 -13.35
C PHE A 130 4.25 -15.48 -13.39
N ILE A 131 5.13 -14.87 -14.19
CA ILE A 131 5.25 -13.42 -14.33
C ILE A 131 3.94 -12.82 -14.87
N LEU A 132 3.38 -13.41 -15.93
CA LEU A 132 2.16 -12.92 -16.57
C LEU A 132 0.98 -12.98 -15.59
N THR A 133 0.76 -14.12 -14.94
CA THR A 133 -0.36 -14.30 -14.00
C THR A 133 -0.22 -13.36 -12.80
N LEU A 134 0.98 -13.24 -12.22
CA LEU A 134 1.22 -12.34 -11.09
C LEU A 134 0.99 -10.87 -11.50
N SER A 135 1.49 -10.47 -12.67
CA SER A 135 1.30 -9.14 -13.25
C SER A 135 -0.19 -8.82 -13.44
N TRP A 136 -0.97 -9.73 -14.02
CA TRP A 136 -2.42 -9.57 -14.20
C TRP A 136 -3.14 -9.43 -12.85
N LEU A 137 -2.90 -10.33 -11.91
CA LEU A 137 -3.55 -10.30 -10.59
C LEU A 137 -3.28 -8.99 -9.83
N LEU A 138 -2.06 -8.43 -9.98
CA LEU A 138 -1.69 -7.14 -9.38
C LEU A 138 -2.26 -5.94 -10.16
N LYS A 139 -2.30 -5.99 -11.50
CA LYS A 139 -2.93 -4.98 -12.38
C LYS A 139 -4.42 -4.81 -12.05
N PHE A 140 -5.17 -5.91 -12.02
CA PHE A 140 -6.63 -5.87 -11.85
C PHE A 140 -7.07 -5.41 -10.46
N ARG A 141 -6.41 -5.86 -9.38
CA ARG A 141 -6.89 -5.56 -8.03
C ARG A 141 -6.39 -4.23 -7.48
N ASN A 142 -5.10 -3.93 -7.63
CA ASN A 142 -4.49 -2.85 -6.86
C ASN A 142 -4.24 -1.58 -7.70
N LYS A 143 -4.55 -1.58 -9.01
CA LYS A 143 -4.24 -0.49 -9.95
C LYS A 143 -2.79 0.01 -9.85
N LEU A 144 -1.86 -0.85 -9.41
CA LEU A 144 -0.47 -0.48 -9.11
C LEU A 144 0.35 -0.24 -10.38
N PHE A 145 -0.13 -0.74 -11.52
CA PHE A 145 0.56 -0.66 -12.79
C PHE A 145 -0.25 0.15 -13.82
N PRO A 146 0.42 0.90 -14.71
CA PRO A 146 -0.25 1.59 -15.79
C PRO A 146 -0.88 0.56 -16.73
N ASN A 147 -2.22 0.51 -16.75
CA ASN A 147 -2.97 -0.41 -17.59
C ASN A 147 -3.15 0.20 -18.99
N LYS A 148 -2.12 0.10 -19.83
CA LYS A 148 -2.28 0.44 -21.25
C LYS A 148 -2.95 -0.75 -21.95
N PRO A 149 -4.10 -0.55 -22.64
CA PRO A 149 -4.84 -1.64 -23.25
C PRO A 149 -3.98 -2.40 -24.27
N ILE A 150 -3.13 -1.70 -25.03
CA ILE A 150 -2.22 -2.30 -26.01
C ILE A 150 -1.32 -3.37 -25.39
N TYR A 151 -0.79 -3.14 -24.18
CA TYR A 151 0.11 -4.10 -23.51
C TYR A 151 -0.64 -5.34 -23.02
N PHE A 152 -1.89 -5.15 -22.56
CA PHE A 152 -2.75 -6.27 -22.21
C PHE A 152 -3.12 -7.10 -23.45
N PHE A 153 -3.50 -6.46 -24.55
CA PHE A 153 -3.80 -7.14 -25.81
C PHE A 153 -2.60 -7.93 -26.35
N THR A 154 -1.37 -7.39 -26.28
CA THR A 154 -0.17 -8.12 -26.71
C THR A 154 0.12 -9.34 -25.82
N GLU A 155 -0.11 -9.25 -24.51
CA GLU A 155 0.03 -10.39 -23.58
C GLU A 155 -1.03 -11.46 -23.84
N VAL A 156 -2.28 -11.08 -24.13
CA VAL A 156 -3.34 -12.02 -24.49
C VAL A 156 -3.07 -12.68 -25.83
N LEU A 157 -2.59 -11.92 -26.82
CA LEU A 157 -2.24 -12.44 -28.14
C LEU A 157 -1.09 -13.45 -28.05
N SER A 158 -0.06 -13.21 -27.22
CA SER A 158 1.05 -14.16 -27.06
C SER A 158 0.58 -15.48 -26.45
N LEU A 159 -0.32 -15.44 -25.47
CA LEU A 159 -0.96 -16.63 -24.91
C LEU A 159 -1.79 -17.38 -25.95
N PHE A 160 -2.53 -16.65 -26.77
CA PHE A 160 -3.33 -17.25 -27.84
C PHE A 160 -2.43 -17.96 -28.87
N VAL A 161 -1.35 -17.32 -29.32
CA VAL A 161 -0.36 -17.92 -30.23
C VAL A 161 0.24 -19.19 -29.61
N TRP A 162 0.64 -19.14 -28.34
CA TRP A 162 1.17 -20.30 -27.63
C TRP A 162 0.15 -21.44 -27.57
N LEU A 163 -1.11 -21.14 -27.23
CA LEU A 163 -2.17 -22.15 -27.10
C LEU A 163 -2.53 -22.78 -28.44
N CYS A 164 -2.63 -21.99 -29.51
CA CYS A 164 -2.84 -22.49 -30.86
C CYS A 164 -1.72 -23.43 -31.29
N PHE A 165 -0.46 -23.07 -31.02
CA PHE A 165 0.68 -23.90 -31.39
C PHE A 165 0.72 -25.20 -30.57
N LYS A 166 0.52 -25.15 -29.25
CA LYS A 166 0.45 -26.38 -28.44
C LYS A 166 -0.72 -27.28 -28.85
N SER A 167 -1.85 -26.71 -29.25
CA SER A 167 -2.99 -27.46 -29.79
C SER A 167 -2.63 -28.14 -31.11
N PHE A 168 -1.92 -27.44 -31.99
CA PHE A 168 -1.42 -28.01 -33.24
C PHE A 168 -0.42 -29.16 -32.99
N VAL A 169 0.54 -28.99 -32.07
CA VAL A 169 1.49 -30.04 -31.70
C VAL A 169 0.77 -31.22 -31.06
N LEU A 170 -0.26 -30.98 -30.24
CA LEU A 170 -1.05 -32.04 -29.62
C LEU A 170 -1.73 -32.93 -30.66
N LEU A 171 -2.27 -32.34 -31.73
CA LEU A 171 -2.93 -33.06 -32.81
C LEU A 171 -1.94 -33.88 -33.68
N ASN A 172 -0.72 -33.39 -33.88
CA ASN A 172 0.25 -34.02 -34.79
C ASN A 172 1.22 -34.98 -34.10
N SER A 173 1.64 -34.68 -32.87
CA SER A 173 2.72 -35.38 -32.16
C SER A 173 2.25 -36.08 -30.88
N GLY A 174 0.98 -35.92 -30.52
CA GLY A 174 0.37 -36.58 -29.37
C GLY A 174 0.64 -35.89 -28.03
N ILE A 175 -0.01 -36.40 -26.98
CA ILE A 175 -0.05 -35.78 -25.65
C ILE A 175 1.32 -35.75 -24.96
N MET A 176 2.16 -36.76 -25.16
CA MET A 176 3.42 -36.90 -24.42
C MET A 176 4.43 -35.77 -24.73
N VAL A 177 4.35 -35.17 -25.92
CA VAL A 177 5.22 -34.05 -26.31
C VAL A 177 4.76 -32.72 -25.68
N VAL A 178 3.45 -32.54 -25.49
CA VAL A 178 2.86 -31.29 -25.01
C VAL A 178 2.69 -31.27 -23.49
N LEU A 179 2.56 -32.45 -22.87
CA LEU A 179 2.31 -32.61 -21.44
C LEU A 179 3.31 -31.85 -20.53
N PRO A 180 4.63 -31.84 -20.79
CA PRO A 180 5.59 -31.10 -19.97
C PRO A 180 5.32 -29.60 -19.96
N SER A 181 5.03 -29.03 -21.14
CA SER A 181 4.66 -27.62 -21.31
C SER A 181 3.37 -27.28 -20.56
N ILE A 182 2.37 -28.16 -20.57
CA ILE A 182 1.12 -27.96 -19.82
C ILE A 182 1.40 -27.99 -18.31
N VAL A 183 2.12 -29.00 -17.83
CA VAL A 183 2.43 -29.18 -16.40
C VAL A 183 3.22 -27.97 -15.87
N ILE A 184 4.27 -27.53 -16.56
CA ILE A 184 5.06 -26.37 -16.11
C ILE A 184 4.26 -25.07 -16.15
N SER A 185 3.32 -24.93 -17.09
CA SER A 185 2.43 -23.77 -17.16
C SER A 185 1.47 -23.75 -15.96
N ILE A 186 0.91 -24.90 -15.59
CA ILE A 186 0.07 -25.05 -14.39
C ILE A 186 0.87 -24.72 -13.12
N LEU A 187 2.12 -25.19 -13.00
CA LEU A 187 3.00 -24.86 -11.89
C LEU A 187 3.30 -23.35 -11.83
N GLY A 188 3.54 -22.72 -12.98
CA GLY A 188 3.73 -21.27 -13.11
C GLY A 188 2.51 -20.46 -12.64
N ILE A 189 1.32 -20.81 -13.12
CA ILE A 189 0.05 -20.17 -12.73
C ILE A 189 -0.22 -20.37 -11.23
N GLY A 190 -0.07 -21.60 -10.73
CA GLY A 190 -0.33 -21.96 -9.34
C GLY A 190 0.60 -21.22 -8.37
N SER A 191 1.90 -21.20 -8.66
CA SER A 191 2.88 -20.47 -7.84
C SER A 191 2.63 -18.95 -7.85
N ALA A 192 2.23 -18.37 -8.98
CA ALA A 192 1.86 -16.95 -9.05
C ALA A 192 0.66 -16.64 -8.17
N PHE A 193 -0.33 -17.52 -8.14
CA PHE A 193 -1.49 -17.37 -7.28
C PHE A 193 -1.11 -17.42 -5.78
N LEU A 194 -0.25 -18.36 -5.40
CA LEU A 194 0.27 -18.47 -4.02
C LEU A 194 1.02 -17.21 -3.60
N VAL A 195 1.94 -16.72 -4.42
CA VAL A 195 2.69 -15.47 -4.16
C VAL A 195 1.74 -14.28 -4.07
N TYR A 196 0.74 -14.21 -4.95
CA TYR A 196 -0.27 -13.16 -4.89
C TYR A 196 -1.09 -13.18 -3.60
N LEU A 197 -1.50 -14.36 -3.14
CA LEU A 197 -2.19 -14.51 -1.85
C LEU A 197 -1.30 -14.08 -0.69
N GLN A 198 -0.01 -14.43 -0.72
CA GLN A 198 0.97 -14.01 0.29
C GLN A 198 1.12 -12.48 0.30
N ILE A 199 1.28 -11.85 -0.86
CA ILE A 199 1.33 -10.38 -1.00
C ILE A 199 0.04 -9.76 -0.44
N ASN A 200 -1.12 -10.30 -0.79
CA ASN A 200 -2.41 -9.81 -0.28
C ASN A 200 -2.50 -9.88 1.25
N HIS A 201 -2.10 -11.01 1.82
CA HIS A 201 -2.15 -11.23 3.25
C HIS A 201 -1.25 -10.23 3.99
N ILE A 202 -0.02 -10.04 3.51
CA ILE A 202 0.93 -9.07 4.06
C ILE A 202 0.40 -7.64 3.92
N MET A 203 -0.13 -7.26 2.76
CA MET A 203 -0.71 -5.93 2.54
C MET A 203 -1.88 -5.66 3.49
N LYS A 204 -2.82 -6.60 3.65
CA LYS A 204 -3.96 -6.46 4.58
C LYS A 204 -3.49 -6.34 6.03
N LYS A 205 -2.50 -7.13 6.44
CA LYS A 205 -1.91 -7.08 7.79
C LYS A 205 -1.26 -5.71 8.05
N ASN A 206 -0.51 -5.18 7.07
CA ASN A 206 0.15 -3.88 7.21
C ASN A 206 -0.85 -2.72 7.22
N ILE A 207 -1.93 -2.77 6.44
CA ILE A 207 -3.00 -1.77 6.47
C ILE A 207 -3.73 -1.77 7.81
N ARG A 208 -3.97 -2.95 8.41
CA ARG A 208 -4.57 -3.03 9.76
C ARG A 208 -3.65 -2.41 10.80
N LYS A 209 -2.36 -2.78 10.80
CA LYS A 209 -1.35 -2.19 11.69
C LYS A 209 -1.24 -0.67 11.50
N SER A 210 -1.25 -0.16 10.28
CA SER A 210 -1.16 1.29 10.05
C SER A 210 -2.39 2.03 10.58
N LYS A 211 -3.59 1.45 10.43
CA LYS A 211 -4.83 2.00 10.99
C LYS A 211 -4.81 1.99 12.52
N GLU A 212 -4.30 0.93 13.14
CA GLU A 212 -4.13 0.85 14.59
C GLU A 212 -3.13 1.89 15.12
N ILE A 213 -1.99 2.06 14.45
CA ILE A 213 -0.99 3.08 14.80
C ILE A 213 -1.59 4.48 14.64
N GLN A 214 -2.32 4.73 13.56
CA GLN A 214 -2.96 6.03 13.33
C GLN A 214 -4.09 6.31 14.35
N ALA A 215 -4.88 5.30 14.70
CA ALA A 215 -5.90 5.41 15.74
C ALA A 215 -5.28 5.69 17.11
N LYS A 216 -4.17 5.03 17.44
CA LYS A 216 -3.43 5.28 18.69
C LYS A 216 -2.84 6.69 18.72
N LYS A 217 -2.26 7.17 17.60
CA LYS A 217 -1.75 8.55 17.49
C LYS A 217 -2.87 9.58 17.64
N ASN A 218 -4.01 9.37 16.98
CA ASN A 218 -5.15 10.26 17.09
C ASN A 218 -5.74 10.27 18.50
N LYS A 219 -5.76 9.12 19.20
CA LYS A 219 -6.20 9.04 20.59
C LYS A 219 -5.27 9.83 21.52
N ILE A 220 -3.96 9.66 21.39
CA ILE A 220 -2.97 10.43 22.18
C ILE A 220 -3.12 11.93 21.95
N GLN A 221 -3.37 12.35 20.72
CA GLN A 221 -3.58 13.76 20.39
C GLN A 221 -4.91 14.31 20.95
N ALA A 222 -5.98 13.50 20.94
CA ALA A 222 -7.25 13.88 21.55
C ALA A 222 -7.13 13.97 23.09
N ASP A 223 -6.42 13.04 23.70
CA ASP A 223 -6.17 13.02 25.15
C ASP A 223 -5.32 14.24 25.57
N SER A 224 -4.31 14.65 24.78
CA SER A 224 -3.52 15.85 25.08
C SER A 224 -4.30 17.16 24.94
N ILE A 225 -5.18 17.27 23.93
CA ILE A 225 -6.06 18.43 23.77
C ILE A 225 -7.04 18.52 24.95
N LEU A 226 -7.56 17.38 25.42
CA LEU A 226 -8.45 17.35 26.58
C LEU A 226 -7.71 17.79 27.85
N GLU A 227 -6.45 17.36 28.01
CA GLU A 227 -5.58 17.78 29.12
C GLU A 227 -5.28 19.29 29.08
N GLU A 228 -4.96 19.84 27.90
CA GLU A 228 -4.78 21.29 27.70
C GLU A 228 -6.05 22.09 28.02
N ILE A 229 -7.22 21.63 27.58
CA ILE A 229 -8.51 22.27 27.89
C ILE A 229 -8.79 22.20 29.40
N SER A 230 -8.51 21.07 30.05
CA SER A 230 -8.70 20.92 31.49
C SER A 230 -7.77 21.84 32.30
N MET A 231 -6.51 21.99 31.86
CA MET A 231 -5.56 22.92 32.46
C MET A 231 -5.96 24.38 32.23
N ALA A 232 -6.48 24.72 31.05
CA ALA A 232 -6.98 26.06 30.76
C ALA A 232 -8.24 26.39 31.58
N MET A 233 -9.15 25.43 31.77
CA MET A 233 -10.31 25.58 32.66
C MET A 233 -9.89 25.79 34.11
N TYR A 234 -8.96 24.98 34.62
CA TYR A 234 -8.44 25.13 35.98
C TYR A 234 -7.70 26.47 36.18
N ALA A 235 -6.92 26.90 35.19
CA ALA A 235 -6.25 28.20 35.22
C ALA A 235 -7.25 29.36 35.21
N ASN A 236 -8.33 29.26 34.44
CA ASN A 236 -9.37 30.27 34.38
C ASN A 236 -10.20 30.33 35.69
N GLU A 237 -10.48 29.17 36.29
CA GLU A 237 -11.16 29.09 37.59
C GLU A 237 -10.29 29.65 38.72
N LYS A 238 -8.98 29.37 38.68
CA LYS A 238 -7.99 29.97 39.59
C LYS A 238 -7.82 31.48 39.37
N PHE A 239 -7.86 31.93 38.12
CA PHE A 239 -7.82 33.36 37.81
C PHE A 239 -9.09 34.06 38.31
N ARG A 240 -10.26 33.45 38.14
CA ARG A 240 -11.52 33.94 38.72
C ARG A 240 -11.49 33.99 40.23
N SER A 241 -10.95 32.98 40.89
CA SER A 241 -10.86 32.96 42.36
C SER A 241 -9.85 33.98 42.91
N LEU A 242 -8.78 34.26 42.17
CA LEU A 242 -7.86 35.36 42.48
C LEU A 242 -8.52 36.72 42.25
N LEU A 243 -9.25 36.90 41.15
CA LEU A 243 -9.99 38.13 40.86
C LEU A 243 -11.08 38.39 41.91
N SER A 244 -11.81 37.35 42.34
CA SER A 244 -12.80 37.47 43.41
C SER A 244 -12.18 37.75 44.79
N ASN A 245 -10.93 37.32 45.01
CA ASN A 245 -10.19 37.61 46.24
C ASN A 245 -9.54 39.01 46.21
N GLU A 246 -9.15 39.53 45.04
CA GLU A 246 -8.66 40.91 44.88
C GLU A 246 -9.79 41.95 44.82
N LEU A 247 -10.99 41.56 44.37
CA LEU A 247 -12.20 42.39 44.39
C LEU A 247 -12.95 42.37 45.73
N SER A 248 -12.37 41.81 46.79
CA SER A 248 -12.90 41.97 48.15
C SER A 248 -12.11 43.03 48.90
N PRO A 249 -12.50 44.32 48.85
CA PRO A 249 -11.90 45.33 49.68
C PRO A 249 -12.38 45.10 51.12
N LYS A 250 -11.46 44.66 51.98
CA LYS A 250 -11.48 45.08 53.38
C LYS A 250 -11.25 46.59 53.39
N GLY A 251 -12.31 47.38 53.34
CA GLY A 251 -12.22 48.82 53.36
C GLY A 251 -13.56 49.49 53.17
N THR A 252 -14.12 49.95 54.27
CA THR A 252 -15.31 50.81 54.38
C THR A 252 -15.25 51.98 53.40
N GLN A 253 -16.07 51.98 52.35
CA GLN A 253 -16.45 53.17 51.60
C GLN A 253 -17.81 52.92 50.95
N ASN A 254 -18.80 53.73 51.36
CA ASN A 254 -20.12 53.77 50.76
C ASN A 254 -20.00 54.30 49.32
N THR A 255 -19.86 53.40 48.35
CA THR A 255 -20.02 53.71 46.93
C THR A 255 -21.31 53.06 46.46
N ILE A 256 -22.29 53.87 46.10
CA ILE A 256 -23.55 53.42 45.51
C ILE A 256 -23.22 52.80 44.16
N ASN A 257 -23.52 51.51 44.00
CA ASN A 257 -23.14 50.73 42.82
C ASN A 257 -24.22 50.88 41.74
N LEU A 258 -24.07 51.84 40.83
CA LEU A 258 -25.07 52.16 39.79
C LEU A 258 -25.11 51.19 38.59
N ASN A 259 -24.41 50.05 38.63
CA ASN A 259 -24.30 49.13 37.50
C ASN A 259 -25.44 48.09 37.39
N ASP A 260 -26.38 48.03 38.35
CA ASP A 260 -27.56 47.16 38.32
C ASP A 260 -28.85 47.97 38.09
N ASP A 261 -29.23 48.15 36.82
CA ASP A 261 -30.42 48.94 36.41
C ASP A 261 -31.71 48.51 37.14
N PHE A 262 -31.93 47.21 37.32
CA PHE A 262 -33.13 46.68 37.99
C PHE A 262 -33.21 47.06 39.47
N HIS A 263 -32.08 47.12 40.18
CA HIS A 263 -32.09 47.42 41.61
C HIS A 263 -32.16 48.94 41.85
N ASN A 264 -31.60 49.73 40.94
CA ASN A 264 -31.68 51.18 40.98
C ASN A 264 -33.11 51.69 40.73
N GLU A 265 -33.87 51.07 39.82
CA GLU A 265 -35.28 51.42 39.59
C GLU A 265 -36.15 51.14 40.82
N GLU A 266 -35.90 50.05 41.54
CA GLU A 266 -36.64 49.70 42.75
C GLU A 266 -36.37 50.69 43.89
N ILE A 267 -35.10 51.11 44.05
CA ILE A 267 -34.71 52.12 45.03
C ILE A 267 -35.29 53.50 44.65
N LEU A 268 -35.25 53.87 43.37
CA LEU A 268 -35.88 55.10 42.88
C LEU A 268 -37.39 55.12 43.17
N ASN A 269 -38.09 54.03 42.89
CA ASN A 269 -39.53 53.95 43.15
C ASN A 269 -39.84 54.07 44.65
N THR A 270 -39.02 53.44 45.50
CA THR A 270 -39.16 53.55 46.96
C THR A 270 -38.96 55.00 47.44
N ILE A 271 -37.98 55.71 46.88
CA ILE A 271 -37.72 57.12 47.18
C ILE A 271 -38.87 58.01 46.69
N LEU A 272 -39.39 57.77 45.48
CA LEU A 272 -40.52 58.52 44.93
C LEU A 272 -41.79 58.34 45.75
N ASP A 273 -42.09 57.12 46.18
CA ASP A 273 -43.23 56.82 47.07
C ASP A 273 -43.09 57.53 48.42
N LYS A 274 -41.87 57.59 48.96
CA LYS A 274 -41.58 58.30 50.21
C LYS A 274 -41.76 59.81 50.07
N ILE A 275 -41.29 60.41 48.96
CA ILE A 275 -41.53 61.83 48.64
C ILE A 275 -43.04 62.10 48.51
N ASN A 276 -43.76 61.21 47.84
CA ASN A 276 -45.20 61.35 47.62
C ASN A 276 -46.00 61.27 48.94
N THR A 277 -45.55 60.44 49.88
CA THR A 277 -46.27 60.18 51.13
C THR A 277 -45.92 61.17 52.24
N TYR A 278 -44.64 61.57 52.35
CA TYR A 278 -44.13 62.34 53.48
C TYR A 278 -43.43 63.66 53.09
N GLY A 279 -43.36 63.98 51.80
CA GLY A 279 -42.71 65.19 51.28
C GLY A 279 -41.19 65.06 51.14
N LYS A 280 -40.58 65.96 50.36
CA LYS A 280 -39.15 65.92 49.99
C LYS A 280 -38.21 66.01 51.19
N ASP A 281 -38.62 66.67 52.27
CA ASP A 281 -37.80 66.86 53.47
C ASP A 281 -37.64 65.58 54.31
N SER A 282 -38.39 64.53 53.97
CA SER A 282 -38.30 63.21 54.62
C SER A 282 -37.15 62.34 54.12
N LEU A 283 -36.40 62.81 53.12
CA LEU A 283 -35.28 62.07 52.54
C LEU A 283 -34.06 62.10 53.45
N THR A 284 -33.42 60.94 53.57
CA THR A 284 -32.13 60.79 54.22
C THR A 284 -31.01 61.32 53.31
N LYS A 285 -29.87 61.65 53.91
CA LYS A 285 -28.71 62.17 53.15
C LYS A 285 -28.22 61.21 52.07
N GLU A 286 -28.38 59.91 52.28
CA GLU A 286 -28.01 58.86 51.33
C GLU A 286 -28.99 58.78 50.15
N GLU A 287 -30.29 58.92 50.39
CA GLU A 287 -31.31 58.95 49.33
C GLU A 287 -31.18 60.22 48.46
N VAL A 288 -30.79 61.35 49.05
CA VAL A 288 -30.50 62.59 48.30
C VAL A 288 -29.26 62.42 47.42
N LEU A 289 -28.19 61.84 47.95
CA LEU A 289 -26.98 61.55 47.17
C LEU A 289 -27.26 60.55 46.05
N PHE A 290 -28.08 59.52 46.31
CA PHE A 290 -28.55 58.58 45.29
C PHE A 290 -29.28 59.29 44.14
N LEU A 291 -30.24 60.18 44.45
CA LEU A 291 -30.96 60.94 43.42
C LEU A 291 -30.04 61.88 42.63
N GLU A 292 -29.07 62.52 43.28
CA GLU A 292 -28.10 63.37 42.60
C GLU A 292 -27.22 62.57 41.63
N GLU A 293 -26.70 61.41 42.05
CA GLU A 293 -25.91 60.54 41.19
C GLU A 293 -26.75 59.93 40.07
N TYR A 294 -27.96 59.45 40.37
CA TYR A 294 -28.89 58.87 39.39
C TYR A 294 -29.34 59.89 38.33
N SER A 295 -29.57 61.15 38.73
CA SER A 295 -29.91 62.23 37.79
C SER A 295 -28.78 62.59 36.83
N ARG A 296 -27.52 62.35 37.23
CA ARG A 296 -26.34 62.58 36.37
C ARG A 296 -26.06 61.42 35.42
N SER A 297 -26.57 60.23 35.71
CA SER A 297 -26.42 59.05 34.86
C SER A 297 -27.47 58.91 33.76
N LEU A 298 -28.54 59.72 33.79
CA LEU A 298 -29.55 59.87 32.73
C LEU A 298 -29.10 60.89 31.66
#